data_AF-A0A2N2BUQ2-F1
#
_entry.id   AF-A0A2N2BUQ2-F1
#
_cell.length_a   1.000
_cell.length_b   1.000
_cell.length_c   1.000
_cell.angle_alpha   90.00
_cell.angle_beta   90.00
_cell.angle_gamma   90.00
#
_symmetry.space_group_name_H-M   'P 1'
#
loop_
_entity.id
_entity.type
_entity.pdbx_description
1 polymer ?
#
loop_
_entity_poly.entity_id
_entity_poly.type
_entity_poly.pdbx_seq_one_letter_code
_entity_poly.pdbx_strand_id
1 'polypeptide(L)'
;MNYMPEVLKLLGVEVGEKFNLVGSSSNPFHFNKDYDLYDDEGNYASLFNVSCILRGTIEIEKLPWKPKDGEAYCIVTSDDGVIHTVWWGYSDDYYRYNAGNCFRTTEEITPEIKQRILNEMKGKYEND
;
A
#
# COMPACT_ATOMS: atom_id res chain seq x y z
N MET A 1 20.76 -5.75 22.40
CA MET A 1 19.30 -5.59 22.22
C MET A 1 19.09 -4.79 20.96
N ASN A 2 18.16 -5.20 20.10
CA ASN A 2 17.85 -4.49 18.85
C ASN A 2 16.55 -3.70 19.04
N TYR A 3 16.59 -2.39 18.78
CA TYR A 3 15.45 -1.47 18.96
C TYR A 3 14.69 -1.17 17.65
N MET A 4 15.13 -1.74 16.53
CA MET A 4 14.48 -1.51 15.24
C MET A 4 12.99 -1.89 15.22
N PRO A 5 12.51 -2.97 15.87
CA PRO A 5 11.07 -3.24 15.95
C PRO A 5 10.26 -2.06 16.50
N GLU A 6 10.74 -1.43 17.56
CA GLU A 6 10.10 -0.26 18.16
C GLU A 6 10.25 0.98 17.29
N VAL A 7 11.40 1.18 16.63
CA VAL A 7 11.61 2.28 15.69
C VAL A 7 10.65 2.18 14.50
N LEU A 8 10.51 1.01 13.88
CA LEU A 8 9.57 0.81 12.77
C LEU A 8 8.12 1.12 13.17
N LYS A 9 7.73 0.72 14.39
CA LYS A 9 6.41 1.07 14.94
C LYS A 9 6.22 2.59 15.08
N LEU A 10 7.25 3.32 15.50
CA LEU A 10 7.21 4.79 15.60
C LEU A 10 7.16 5.47 14.23
N LEU A 11 7.86 4.92 13.24
CA LEU A 11 7.80 5.35 11.85
C LEU A 11 6.50 4.94 11.16
N GLY A 12 5.71 4.06 11.79
CA GLY A 12 4.46 3.55 11.27
C GLY A 12 4.63 2.61 10.08
N VAL A 13 5.81 2.04 9.82
CA VAL A 13 6.08 1.17 8.67
C VAL A 13 6.35 -0.28 9.11
N GLU A 14 5.94 -1.26 8.31
CA GLU A 14 6.24 -2.68 8.54
C GLU A 14 7.50 -3.14 7.78
N VAL A 15 8.10 -4.26 8.21
CA VAL A 15 9.19 -4.92 7.45
C VAL A 15 8.67 -5.30 6.06
N GLY A 16 9.41 -4.90 5.03
CA GLY A 16 9.05 -5.09 3.62
C GLY A 16 7.96 -4.15 3.10
N GLU A 17 7.38 -3.28 3.94
CA GLU A 17 6.47 -2.24 3.46
C GLU A 17 7.28 -1.18 2.71
N LYS A 18 6.88 -0.92 1.46
CA LYS A 18 7.51 0.10 0.61
C LYS A 18 6.93 1.47 0.94
N PHE A 19 7.81 2.46 1.08
CA PHE A 19 7.47 3.85 1.33
C PHE A 19 8.41 4.78 0.57
N ASN A 20 7.97 6.01 0.33
CA ASN A 20 8.81 7.06 -0.21
C ASN A 20 9.39 7.92 0.90
N LEU A 21 10.56 8.48 0.65
CA LEU A 21 11.07 9.63 1.38
C LEU A 21 10.84 10.89 0.54
N VAL A 22 10.10 11.86 1.10
CA VAL A 22 9.75 13.08 0.37
C VAL A 22 11.02 13.84 -0.01
N GLY A 23 11.17 14.15 -1.30
CA GLY A 23 12.35 14.84 -1.85
C GLY A 23 13.56 13.93 -2.12
N SER A 24 13.47 12.62 -1.87
CA SER A 24 14.50 11.66 -2.28
C SER A 24 14.40 11.37 -3.78
N SER A 25 15.55 11.27 -4.45
CA SER A 25 15.64 10.81 -5.85
C SER A 25 15.55 9.29 -5.98
N SER A 26 15.92 8.56 -4.92
CA SER A 26 15.81 7.11 -4.83
C SER A 26 14.54 6.80 -4.08
N ASN A 27 13.57 6.17 -4.73
CA ASN A 27 12.30 5.74 -4.14
C ASN A 27 11.76 4.57 -4.97
N PRO A 28 10.98 3.65 -4.37
CA PRO A 28 10.67 3.56 -2.95
C PRO A 28 11.80 2.90 -2.13
N PHE A 29 11.74 3.07 -0.80
CA PHE A 29 12.55 2.35 0.17
C PHE A 29 11.74 1.29 0.93
N HIS A 30 12.42 0.32 1.52
CA HIS A 30 11.85 -0.64 2.47
C HIS A 30 12.91 -1.16 3.46
N PHE A 31 12.45 -1.56 4.65
CA PHE A 31 13.30 -2.29 5.60
C PHE A 31 13.22 -3.79 5.34
N ASN A 32 14.36 -4.48 5.26
CA ASN A 32 14.39 -5.93 5.17
C ASN A 32 14.20 -6.59 6.56
N LYS A 33 14.22 -7.93 6.59
CA LYS A 33 14.08 -8.75 7.81
C LYS A 33 15.21 -8.55 8.83
N ASP A 34 16.36 -8.06 8.37
CA ASP A 34 17.51 -7.72 9.21
C ASP A 34 17.53 -6.23 9.60
N TYR A 35 16.48 -5.48 9.23
CA TYR A 35 16.27 -4.04 9.46
C TYR A 35 17.23 -3.10 8.72
N ASP A 36 17.90 -3.61 7.70
CA ASP A 36 18.62 -2.78 6.74
C ASP A 36 17.63 -2.05 5.83
N LEU A 37 17.92 -0.79 5.51
CA LEU A 37 17.11 0.05 4.64
C LEU A 37 17.67 0.03 3.22
N TYR A 38 16.86 -0.42 2.26
CA TYR A 38 17.22 -0.48 0.84
C TYR A 38 16.22 0.28 -0.03
N ASP A 39 16.69 0.78 -1.17
CA ASP A 39 15.80 1.15 -2.28
C ASP A 39 15.32 -0.09 -3.07
N ASP A 40 14.43 0.12 -4.04
CA ASP A 40 13.87 -0.97 -4.86
C ASP A 40 14.87 -1.58 -5.85
N GLU A 41 16.02 -0.92 -6.08
CA GLU A 41 17.12 -1.46 -6.87
C GLU A 41 18.06 -2.36 -6.04
N GLY A 42 17.81 -2.45 -4.72
CA GLY A 42 18.63 -3.24 -3.80
C GLY A 42 19.88 -2.51 -3.31
N ASN A 43 19.97 -1.19 -3.49
CA ASN A 43 21.06 -0.40 -2.94
C ASN A 43 20.74 -0.02 -1.49
N TYR A 44 21.76 0.00 -0.63
CA TYR A 44 21.62 0.54 0.72
C TYR A 44 21.23 2.02 0.67
N ALA A 45 20.31 2.42 1.54
CA ALA A 45 20.03 3.83 1.75
C ALA A 45 21.29 4.56 2.22
N SER A 46 21.47 5.78 1.73
CA SER A 46 22.58 6.62 2.15
C SER A 46 22.51 6.91 3.66
N LEU A 47 23.68 7.12 4.29
CA LEU A 47 23.75 7.57 5.69
C LEU A 47 22.96 8.88 5.92
N PHE A 48 22.87 9.72 4.90
CA PHE A 48 22.04 10.92 4.94
C PHE A 48 20.57 10.59 5.16
N ASN A 49 19.99 9.67 4.36
CA ASN A 49 18.60 9.22 4.51
C ASN A 49 18.33 8.66 5.90
N VAL A 50 19.20 7.75 6.38
CA VAL A 50 19.09 7.15 7.72
C VAL A 50 19.13 8.25 8.80
N SER A 51 20.05 9.19 8.70
CA SER A 51 20.16 10.30 9.66
C SER A 51 18.93 11.20 9.67
N CYS A 52 18.31 11.46 8.51
CA CYS A 52 17.12 12.28 8.40
C CYS A 52 15.89 11.59 8.98
N ILE A 53 15.73 10.28 8.74
CA ILE A 53 14.66 9.47 9.34
C ILE A 53 14.75 9.50 10.87
N LEU A 54 15.94 9.20 11.42
CA LEU A 54 16.15 9.15 12.87
C LEU A 54 15.97 10.51 13.56
N ARG A 55 16.26 11.61 12.84
CA ARG A 55 16.04 12.98 13.33
C ARG A 55 14.61 13.49 13.10
N GLY A 56 13.79 12.78 12.33
CA GLY A 56 12.47 13.23 11.91
C GLY A 56 12.50 14.46 10.98
N THR A 57 13.58 14.66 10.22
CA THR A 57 13.73 15.82 9.32
C THR A 57 13.30 15.52 7.89
N ILE A 58 12.91 14.28 7.60
CA ILE A 58 12.34 13.87 6.32
C ILE A 58 11.00 13.19 6.57
N GLU A 59 10.04 13.46 5.69
CA GLU A 59 8.73 12.85 5.75
C GLU A 59 8.73 11.48 5.06
N ILE A 60 8.12 10.50 5.72
CA ILE A 60 7.83 9.19 5.16
C ILE A 60 6.44 9.25 4.53
N GLU A 61 6.39 9.09 3.22
CA GLU A 61 5.13 8.99 2.47
C GLU A 61 4.83 7.51 2.21
N LYS A 62 3.76 6.99 2.79
CA LYS A 62 3.32 5.61 2.54
C LYS A 62 2.75 5.48 1.14
N LEU A 63 3.09 4.38 0.46
CA LEU A 63 2.43 4.02 -0.78
C LEU A 63 0.98 3.58 -0.50
N PRO A 64 0.06 3.72 -1.48
CA PRO A 64 -1.25 3.11 -1.40
C PRO A 64 -1.11 1.62 -1.08
N TRP A 65 -1.90 1.14 -0.11
CA TRP A 65 -1.87 -0.26 0.27
C TRP A 65 -2.26 -1.16 -0.91
N LYS A 66 -1.48 -2.23 -1.11
CA LYS A 66 -1.76 -3.28 -2.09
C LYS A 66 -1.61 -4.64 -1.39
N PRO A 67 -2.53 -5.61 -1.61
CA PRO A 67 -2.37 -6.93 -1.03
C PRO A 67 -1.13 -7.66 -1.59
N LYS A 68 -0.51 -8.49 -0.76
CA LYS A 68 0.54 -9.44 -1.16
C LYS A 68 -0.07 -10.65 -1.86
N ASP A 69 0.73 -11.41 -2.60
CA ASP A 69 0.30 -12.70 -3.15
C ASP A 69 -0.17 -13.65 -2.04
N GLY A 70 -1.40 -14.15 -2.18
CA GLY A 70 -2.09 -14.95 -1.18
C GLY A 70 -2.78 -14.15 -0.06
N GLU A 71 -2.70 -12.82 -0.05
CA GLU A 71 -3.35 -11.97 0.95
C GLU A 71 -4.82 -11.70 0.59
N ALA A 72 -5.70 -11.80 1.58
CA ALA A 72 -7.12 -11.50 1.41
C ALA A 72 -7.38 -9.99 1.37
N TYR A 73 -8.33 -9.57 0.54
CA TYR A 73 -8.78 -8.18 0.42
C TYR A 73 -10.29 -8.11 0.19
N CYS A 74 -10.87 -6.96 0.50
CA CYS A 74 -12.30 -6.70 0.37
C CYS A 74 -12.58 -5.95 -0.94
N ILE A 75 -13.72 -6.26 -1.57
CA ILE A 75 -14.19 -5.59 -2.78
C ILE A 75 -15.68 -5.32 -2.67
N VAL A 76 -16.12 -4.25 -3.32
CA VAL A 76 -17.54 -4.01 -3.63
C VAL A 76 -17.90 -4.81 -4.88
N THR A 77 -19.03 -5.51 -4.85
CA THR A 77 -19.57 -6.25 -5.99
C THR A 77 -20.66 -5.43 -6.70
N SER A 78 -20.94 -5.75 -7.96
CA SER A 78 -21.89 -4.99 -8.79
C SER A 78 -23.33 -5.02 -8.29
N ASP A 79 -23.68 -5.99 -7.44
CA ASP A 79 -24.96 -6.15 -6.77
C ASP A 79 -25.02 -5.44 -5.40
N ASP A 80 -24.14 -4.46 -5.17
CA ASP A 80 -24.03 -3.72 -3.90
C ASP A 80 -23.61 -4.61 -2.72
N GLY A 81 -23.01 -5.76 -2.99
CA GLY A 81 -22.38 -6.61 -1.96
C GLY A 81 -20.97 -6.15 -1.60
N VAL A 82 -20.44 -6.71 -0.51
CA VAL A 82 -19.02 -6.66 -0.15
C VAL A 82 -18.56 -8.08 0.10
N ILE A 83 -17.49 -8.51 -0.55
CA ILE A 83 -16.92 -9.85 -0.39
C ILE A 83 -15.42 -9.77 -0.12
N HIS A 84 -14.89 -10.83 0.49
CA HIS A 84 -13.45 -11.07 0.55
C HIS A 84 -13.02 -11.94 -0.64
N THR A 85 -11.89 -11.59 -1.23
CA THR A 85 -11.19 -12.42 -2.21
C THR A 85 -9.70 -12.43 -1.87
N VAL A 86 -8.90 -13.18 -2.62
CA VAL A 86 -7.46 -13.32 -2.40
C VAL A 86 -6.71 -12.80 -3.61
N TRP A 87 -5.66 -12.03 -3.35
CA TRP A 87 -4.78 -11.52 -4.40
C TRP A 87 -3.87 -12.63 -4.91
N TRP A 88 -3.95 -12.93 -6.21
CA TRP A 88 -3.08 -13.88 -6.88
C TRP A 88 -2.27 -13.25 -8.01
N GLY A 89 -2.35 -11.93 -8.16
CA GLY A 89 -1.69 -11.21 -9.24
C GLY A 89 -2.33 -11.49 -10.60
N TYR A 90 -3.61 -11.87 -10.64
CA TYR A 90 -4.34 -12.08 -11.89
C TYR A 90 -4.88 -10.77 -12.46
N SER A 91 -5.27 -10.77 -13.73
CA SER A 91 -5.72 -9.56 -14.43
C SER A 91 -6.91 -8.88 -13.74
N ASP A 92 -7.81 -9.67 -13.14
CA ASP A 92 -8.95 -9.16 -12.39
C ASP A 92 -8.56 -8.51 -11.06
N ASP A 93 -7.52 -9.01 -10.38
CA ASP A 93 -6.94 -8.35 -9.20
C ASP A 93 -6.42 -6.95 -9.54
N TYR A 94 -5.63 -6.86 -10.61
CA TYR A 94 -5.11 -5.57 -11.08
C TYR A 94 -6.22 -4.63 -11.56
N TYR A 95 -7.27 -5.16 -12.22
CA TYR A 95 -8.42 -4.36 -12.62
C TYR A 95 -9.12 -3.74 -11.41
N ARG A 96 -9.37 -4.53 -10.36
CA ARG A 96 -10.02 -4.07 -9.12
C ARG A 96 -9.16 -3.05 -8.38
N TYR A 97 -7.86 -3.32 -8.26
CA TYR A 97 -6.90 -2.40 -7.63
C TYR A 97 -6.82 -1.07 -8.35
N ASN A 98 -6.67 -1.09 -9.69
CA ASN A 98 -6.58 0.13 -10.50
C ASN A 98 -7.89 0.93 -10.51
N ALA A 99 -9.03 0.26 -10.35
CA ALA A 99 -10.33 0.90 -10.15
C ALA A 99 -10.54 1.43 -8.71
N GLY A 100 -9.56 1.27 -7.81
CA GLY A 100 -9.70 1.62 -6.41
C GLY A 100 -10.76 0.80 -5.66
N ASN A 101 -11.08 -0.40 -6.16
CA ASN A 101 -12.00 -1.37 -5.57
C ASN A 101 -11.21 -2.52 -4.92
N CYS A 102 -10.28 -2.17 -4.04
CA CYS A 102 -9.39 -3.11 -3.35
C CYS A 102 -9.07 -2.54 -1.97
N PHE A 103 -9.69 -3.11 -0.94
CA PHE A 103 -9.65 -2.58 0.42
C PHE A 103 -9.06 -3.60 1.39
N ARG A 104 -8.32 -3.15 2.39
CA ARG A 104 -7.72 -4.02 3.40
C ARG A 104 -8.78 -4.61 4.31
N THR A 105 -9.77 -3.80 4.68
CA THR A 105 -10.86 -4.22 5.55
C THR A 105 -12.21 -3.68 5.07
N THR A 106 -13.30 -4.28 5.57
CA THR A 106 -14.65 -3.84 5.22
C THR A 106 -14.99 -2.45 5.77
N GLU A 107 -14.35 -2.04 6.85
CA GLU A 107 -14.54 -0.73 7.48
C GLU A 107 -14.03 0.43 6.62
N GLU A 108 -13.08 0.17 5.71
CA GLU A 108 -12.61 1.17 4.73
C GLU A 108 -13.68 1.48 3.66
N ILE A 109 -14.72 0.64 3.54
CA ILE A 109 -15.76 0.76 2.51
C ILE A 109 -16.94 1.57 3.07
N THR A 110 -16.82 2.89 3.02
CA THR A 110 -17.93 3.78 3.40
C THR A 110 -19.06 3.77 2.34
N PRO A 111 -20.28 4.20 2.67
CA PRO A 111 -21.37 4.34 1.69
C PRO A 111 -20.98 5.18 0.46
N GLU A 112 -20.19 6.24 0.65
CA GLU A 112 -19.73 7.11 -0.42
C GLU A 112 -18.76 6.38 -1.36
N ILE A 113 -17.80 5.63 -0.80
CA ILE A 113 -16.86 4.81 -1.58
C ILE A 113 -17.63 3.74 -2.36
N LYS A 114 -18.55 3.06 -1.69
CA LYS A 114 -19.39 2.02 -2.30
C LYS A 114 -20.18 2.57 -3.48
N GLN A 115 -20.85 3.71 -3.29
CA GLN A 115 -21.62 4.37 -4.34
C GLN A 115 -20.74 4.82 -5.51
N ARG A 116 -19.54 5.36 -5.25
CA ARG A 116 -18.57 5.71 -6.30
C ARG A 116 -18.22 4.48 -7.15
N ILE A 117 -17.82 3.38 -6.51
CA ILE A 117 -17.44 2.15 -7.21
C ILE A 117 -18.59 1.60 -8.05
N LEU A 118 -19.82 1.58 -7.51
CA LEU A 118 -21.00 1.13 -8.26
C LEU A 118 -21.30 1.99 -9.48
N ASN A 119 -21.14 3.31 -9.37
CA ASN A 119 -21.34 4.22 -10.49
C ASN A 119 -20.30 4.00 -11.59
N GLU A 120 -19.03 3.81 -11.21
CA GLU A 120 -17.94 3.52 -12.15
C GLU A 120 -18.10 2.17 -12.86
N MET A 121 -18.66 1.15 -12.18
CA MET A 121 -18.99 -0.14 -12.78
C MET A 121 -20.12 -0.03 -13.81
N LYS A 122 -21.17 0.75 -13.52
CA LYS A 122 -22.34 0.91 -14.41
C LYS A 122 -22.03 1.80 -15.62
N GLY A 123 -21.28 2.90 -15.43
CA GLY A 123 -20.94 3.84 -16.49
C GLY A 123 -20.11 3.26 -17.64
N LYS A 124 -19.48 2.09 -17.44
CA LYS A 124 -18.76 1.35 -18.50
C LYS A 124 -19.67 0.59 -19.47
N TYR A 125 -20.95 0.40 -19.17
CA TYR A 125 -21.87 -0.37 -20.02
C TYR A 125 -23.02 0.45 -20.60
N GLU A 126 -23.18 1.71 -20.19
CA GLU A 126 -24.23 2.61 -20.70
C GLU A 126 -23.72 3.60 -21.76
N ASN A 127 -22.41 3.59 -22.07
CA ASN A 127 -21.78 4.50 -23.05
C ASN A 127 -21.11 3.76 -24.24
N ASP A 128 -21.31 2.44 -24.36
CA ASP A 128 -20.93 1.61 -25.51
C ASP A 128 -22.18 1.24 -26.33
#